data_AF-A0A954RVX2-F1
#
_entry.id   AF-A0A954RVX2-F1
#
_cell.length_a   1.000
_cell.length_b   1.000
_cell.length_c   1.000
_cell.angle_alpha   90.00
_cell.angle_beta   90.00
_cell.angle_gamma   90.00
#
_symmetry.space_group_name_H-M   'P 1'
#
loop_
_entity.id
_entity.type
_entity.pdbx_description
1 polymer ?
#
loop_
_entity_poly.entity_id
_entity_poly.type
_entity_poly.pdbx_seq_one_letter_code
_entity_poly.pdbx_strand_id
1 'polypeptide(L)'
;MNRTRAVLISAAIAVLCAGVAWHFARDAWKSIQISFADEQTEIFSEMVAKATDALNRQPPDVKAAVGFLEYTHRYYPSGTKQTIGSTLDRIVERSRSLAESRITEMLRDATGVDHGTDAEDWIRELRNHEETDEGG
;
A
#
# COMPACT_ATOMS: atom_id res chain seq x y z
N MET A 1 -3.53 -27.58 52.76
CA MET A 1 -3.19 -27.82 51.34
C MET A 1 -1.68 -28.05 51.23
N ASN A 2 -1.24 -29.16 50.63
CA ASN A 2 0.18 -29.53 50.58
C ASN A 2 0.95 -28.53 49.71
N ARG A 3 2.13 -28.07 50.16
CA ARG A 3 2.97 -27.07 49.45
C ARG A 3 3.17 -27.41 47.97
N THR A 4 3.39 -28.70 47.67
CA THR A 4 3.53 -29.20 46.29
C THR A 4 2.29 -28.95 45.44
N ARG A 5 1.09 -29.13 45.99
CA ARG A 5 -0.18 -28.83 45.28
C ARG A 5 -0.32 -27.34 45.01
N ALA A 6 0.02 -26.49 45.98
CA ALA A 6 -0.03 -25.04 45.81
C ALA A 6 0.93 -24.57 44.70
N VAL A 7 2.17 -25.08 44.68
CA VAL A 7 3.15 -24.78 43.62
C VAL A 7 2.65 -25.21 42.24
N LEU A 8 2.10 -26.42 42.12
CA LEU A 8 1.56 -26.90 40.84
C LEU A 8 0.38 -26.06 40.35
N ILE A 9 -0.51 -25.65 41.24
CA ILE A 9 -1.64 -24.76 40.90
C ILE A 9 -1.12 -23.40 40.42
N SER A 10 -0.18 -22.79 41.15
CA SER A 10 0.42 -21.51 40.76
C SER A 10 1.14 -21.60 39.40
N ALA A 11 1.87 -22.68 39.14
CA ALA A 11 2.52 -22.91 37.86
C ALA A 11 1.51 -23.06 36.72
N ALA A 12 0.43 -23.82 36.93
CA ALA A 12 -0.64 -23.98 35.95
C ALA A 12 -1.31 -22.64 35.63
N ILE A 13 -1.59 -21.81 36.64
CA ILE A 13 -2.15 -20.47 36.44
C ILE A 13 -1.18 -19.59 35.63
N ALA A 14 0.12 -19.61 35.96
CA ALA A 14 1.11 -18.82 35.22
C ALA A 14 1.19 -19.22 33.74
N VAL A 15 1.17 -20.51 33.43
CA VAL A 15 1.14 -21.02 32.05
C VAL A 15 -0.13 -20.58 31.32
N LEU A 16 -1.29 -20.68 31.98
CA LEU A 16 -2.56 -20.21 31.41
C LEU A 16 -2.53 -18.71 31.13
N CYS A 17 -2.06 -17.89 32.07
CA CYS A 17 -1.91 -16.45 31.89
C CYS A 17 -0.98 -16.11 30.72
N ALA A 18 0.17 -16.80 30.61
CA ALA A 18 1.10 -16.61 29.50
C ALA A 18 0.46 -16.98 28.14
N GLY A 19 -0.28 -18.09 28.09
CA GLY A 19 -1.00 -18.51 26.87
C GLY A 19 -2.06 -17.50 26.44
N VAL A 20 -2.85 -16.98 27.39
CA VAL A 20 -3.85 -15.94 27.13
C VAL A 20 -3.18 -14.65 26.66
N ALA A 21 -2.13 -14.19 27.32
CA ALA A 21 -1.39 -12.99 26.93
C ALA A 21 -0.81 -13.10 25.51
N TRP A 22 -0.23 -14.26 25.18
CA TRP A 22 0.27 -14.54 23.84
C TRP A 22 -0.83 -14.50 22.77
N HIS A 23 -2.00 -15.06 23.07
CA HIS A 23 -3.14 -15.03 22.15
C HIS A 23 -3.61 -13.61 21.88
N PHE A 24 -3.76 -12.79 22.92
CA PHE A 24 -4.13 -11.38 22.77
C PHE A 24 -3.10 -10.58 21.97
N ALA A 25 -1.80 -10.80 22.23
CA ALA A 25 -0.74 -10.13 21.47
C ALA A 25 -0.78 -10.50 19.98
N ARG A 26 -1.00 -11.79 19.68
CA ARG A 26 -1.13 -12.29 18.31
C ARG A 26 -2.34 -11.69 17.58
N ASP A 27 -3.48 -11.58 18.26
CA ASP A 27 -4.69 -11.02 17.65
C ASP A 27 -4.58 -9.51 17.45
N ALA A 28 -4.02 -8.79 18.44
CA ALA A 28 -3.73 -7.36 18.31
C ALA A 28 -2.80 -7.09 17.13
N TRP A 29 -1.74 -7.90 16.96
CA TRP A 29 -0.83 -7.77 15.83
C TRP A 29 -1.53 -7.95 14.47
N LYS A 30 -2.38 -8.97 14.35
CA LYS A 30 -3.17 -9.18 13.11
C LYS A 30 -4.12 -8.03 12.83
N SER A 31 -4.77 -7.48 13.85
CA SER A 31 -5.67 -6.33 13.71
C SER A 31 -4.94 -5.12 13.12
N ILE A 32 -3.72 -4.85 13.63
CA ILE A 32 -2.84 -3.79 13.10
C ILE A 32 -2.47 -4.06 11.63
N GLN A 33 -2.10 -5.29 11.29
CA GLN A 33 -1.78 -5.64 9.90
C GLN A 33 -2.97 -5.46 8.96
N ILE A 34 -4.18 -5.82 9.38
CA ILE A 34 -5.40 -5.60 8.59
C ILE A 34 -5.63 -4.10 8.39
N SER A 35 -5.56 -3.30 9.46
CA SER A 35 -5.72 -1.85 9.39
C SER A 35 -4.73 -1.19 8.42
N PHE A 36 -3.46 -1.63 8.41
CA PHE A 36 -2.48 -1.13 7.44
C PHE A 36 -2.77 -1.57 6.01
N ALA A 37 -3.34 -2.77 5.80
CA ALA A 37 -3.71 -3.22 4.47
C ALA A 37 -4.88 -2.37 3.95
N ASP A 38 -5.91 -2.16 4.79
CA ASP A 38 -7.08 -1.34 4.45
C ASP A 38 -6.65 0.09 4.09
N GLU A 39 -5.85 0.75 4.94
CA GLU A 39 -5.33 2.10 4.70
C GLU A 39 -4.57 2.21 3.37
N GLN A 40 -3.68 1.27 3.07
CA GLN A 40 -2.94 1.28 1.80
C GLN A 40 -3.86 1.12 0.60
N THR A 41 -4.85 0.21 0.67
CA THR A 41 -5.80 0.03 -0.45
C THR A 41 -6.71 1.25 -0.64
N GLU A 42 -7.09 1.92 0.44
CA GLU A 42 -7.85 3.17 0.39
C GLU A 42 -7.03 4.29 -0.27
N ILE A 43 -5.76 4.43 0.11
CA ILE A 43 -4.84 5.40 -0.49
C ILE A 43 -4.66 5.16 -1.99
N PHE A 44 -4.52 3.92 -2.43
CA PHE A 44 -4.43 3.60 -3.86
C PHE A 44 -5.70 4.00 -4.61
N SER A 45 -6.88 3.74 -4.03
CA SER A 45 -8.15 4.18 -4.60
C SER A 45 -8.25 5.72 -4.64
N GLU A 46 -7.75 6.40 -3.62
CA GLU A 46 -7.72 7.86 -3.56
C GLU A 46 -6.79 8.44 -4.64
N MET A 47 -5.62 7.83 -4.88
CA MET A 47 -4.70 8.28 -5.93
C MET A 47 -5.32 8.14 -7.33
N VAL A 48 -6.06 7.06 -7.58
CA VAL A 48 -6.81 6.90 -8.84
C VAL A 48 -7.86 7.99 -8.99
N ALA A 49 -8.61 8.31 -7.93
CA ALA A 49 -9.62 9.37 -7.95
C ALA A 49 -8.97 10.74 -8.20
N LYS A 50 -7.88 11.06 -7.52
CA LYS A 50 -7.13 12.31 -7.73
C LYS A 50 -6.54 12.42 -9.13
N ALA A 51 -6.01 11.33 -9.70
CA ALA A 51 -5.53 11.30 -11.07
C ALA A 51 -6.69 11.52 -12.07
N THR A 52 -7.85 10.91 -11.82
CA THR A 52 -9.07 11.13 -12.60
C THR A 52 -9.47 12.61 -12.58
N ASP A 53 -9.53 13.22 -11.41
CA ASP A 53 -9.89 14.63 -11.24
C ASP A 53 -8.88 15.56 -11.93
N ALA A 54 -7.59 15.26 -11.85
CA ALA A 54 -6.53 16.03 -12.51
C ALA A 54 -6.67 15.99 -14.05
N LEU A 55 -6.94 14.81 -14.62
CA LEU A 55 -7.04 14.62 -16.06
C LEU A 55 -8.37 15.10 -16.66
N ASN A 56 -9.43 15.21 -15.85
CA ASN A 56 -10.71 15.79 -16.28
C ASN A 56 -10.71 17.33 -16.36
N ARG A 57 -9.64 18.01 -15.92
CA ARG A 57 -9.49 19.47 -16.03
C ARG A 57 -9.32 19.91 -17.49
N GLN A 58 -9.51 21.20 -17.75
CA GLN A 58 -9.29 21.81 -19.06
C GLN A 58 -8.36 23.03 -18.93
N PRO A 59 -7.07 22.91 -19.36
CA PRO A 59 -6.44 21.71 -19.91
C PRO A 59 -6.21 20.61 -18.85
N PRO A 60 -6.03 19.33 -19.26
CA PRO A 60 -5.68 18.23 -18.35
C PRO A 60 -4.37 18.48 -17.60
N ASP A 61 -4.34 18.18 -16.30
CA ASP A 61 -3.15 18.31 -15.46
C ASP A 61 -2.38 16.99 -15.43
N VAL A 62 -1.66 16.70 -16.51
CA VAL A 62 -0.89 15.46 -16.70
C VAL A 62 0.20 15.33 -15.63
N LYS A 63 0.85 16.43 -15.25
CA LYS A 63 1.90 16.47 -14.22
C LYS A 63 1.37 15.98 -12.88
N ALA A 64 0.23 16.49 -12.43
CA ALA A 64 -0.38 16.03 -11.19
C ALA A 64 -0.71 14.53 -11.24
N ALA A 65 -1.26 14.05 -12.37
CA ALA A 65 -1.58 12.63 -12.54
C ALA A 65 -0.34 11.72 -12.50
N VAL A 66 0.77 12.13 -13.11
CA VAL A 66 2.06 11.43 -12.98
C VAL A 66 2.56 11.43 -11.53
N GLY A 67 2.38 12.54 -10.80
CA GLY A 67 2.71 12.60 -9.38
C GLY A 67 1.91 11.59 -8.54
N PHE A 68 0.63 11.36 -8.85
CA PHE A 68 -0.17 10.34 -8.18
C PHE A 68 0.23 8.91 -8.56
N LEU A 69 0.66 8.68 -9.80
CA LEU A 69 1.28 7.42 -10.21
C LEU A 69 2.58 7.15 -9.43
N GLU A 70 3.47 8.14 -9.37
CA GLU A 70 4.74 8.05 -8.63
C GLU A 70 4.51 7.79 -7.14
N TYR A 71 3.53 8.48 -6.55
CA TYR A 71 3.13 8.24 -5.18
C TYR A 71 2.65 6.80 -4.98
N THR A 72 1.70 6.33 -5.80
CA THR A 72 1.16 4.95 -5.75
C THR A 72 2.27 3.92 -5.85
N HIS A 73 3.22 4.13 -6.77
CA HIS A 73 4.33 3.22 -7.01
C HIS A 73 5.28 3.10 -5.82
N ARG A 74 5.54 4.21 -5.13
CA ARG A 74 6.52 4.27 -4.03
C ARG A 74 5.92 4.11 -2.65
N TYR A 75 4.59 4.19 -2.51
CA TYR A 75 3.93 4.22 -1.21
C TYR A 75 4.04 2.88 -0.48
N TYR A 76 4.96 2.79 0.49
CA TYR A 76 5.20 1.61 1.34
C TYR A 76 5.20 0.28 0.58
N PRO A 77 6.31 -0.11 -0.07
CA PRO A 77 6.39 -1.37 -0.81
C PRO A 77 6.19 -2.59 0.11
N SER A 78 5.92 -3.74 -0.52
CA SER A 78 5.92 -5.05 0.12
C SER A 78 7.09 -5.22 1.12
N GLY A 79 6.79 -5.77 2.29
CA GLY A 79 7.77 -5.96 3.36
C GLY A 79 7.91 -4.81 4.36
N THR A 80 7.29 -3.64 4.09
CA THR A 80 7.35 -2.51 5.03
C THR A 80 6.33 -2.61 6.16
N LYS A 81 5.05 -2.85 5.83
CA LYS A 81 3.93 -2.98 6.78
C LYS A 81 3.40 -4.40 6.88
N GLN A 82 3.59 -5.18 5.82
CA GLN A 82 3.14 -6.56 5.72
C GLN A 82 4.32 -7.51 5.61
N THR A 83 4.14 -8.75 6.04
CA THR A 83 5.11 -9.81 5.78
C THR A 83 5.05 -10.17 4.29
N ILE A 84 6.20 -10.09 3.61
CA ILE A 84 6.33 -10.42 2.17
C ILE A 84 5.73 -11.79 1.89
N GLY A 85 4.88 -11.88 0.87
CA GLY A 85 4.21 -13.11 0.44
C GLY A 85 3.08 -13.57 1.37
N SER A 86 2.74 -12.81 2.40
CA SER A 86 1.51 -13.06 3.17
C SER A 86 0.25 -12.78 2.33
N THR A 87 -0.90 -13.23 2.82
CA THR A 87 -2.17 -12.96 2.13
C THR A 87 -2.47 -11.46 2.06
N LEU A 88 -2.23 -10.70 3.14
CA LEU A 88 -2.44 -9.25 3.16
C LEU A 88 -1.49 -8.52 2.22
N ASP A 89 -0.21 -8.92 2.21
CA ASP A 89 0.79 -8.40 1.28
C ASP A 89 0.37 -8.58 -0.18
N ARG A 90 -0.07 -9.78 -0.57
CA ARG A 90 -0.57 -10.03 -1.93
C ARG A 90 -1.81 -9.21 -2.28
N ILE A 91 -2.68 -8.94 -1.31
CA ILE A 91 -3.88 -8.10 -1.53
C ILE A 91 -3.44 -6.65 -1.79
N VAL A 92 -2.56 -6.11 -0.97
CA VAL A 92 -2.03 -4.75 -1.11
C VAL A 92 -1.32 -4.58 -2.45
N GLU A 93 -0.41 -5.49 -2.80
CA GLU A 93 0.34 -5.38 -4.07
C GLU A 93 -0.54 -5.57 -5.30
N ARG A 94 -1.57 -6.43 -5.22
CA ARG A 94 -2.59 -6.51 -6.27
C ARG A 94 -3.35 -5.18 -6.42
N SER A 95 -3.71 -4.55 -5.30
CA SER A 95 -4.40 -3.26 -5.32
C SER A 95 -3.52 -2.15 -5.89
N ARG A 96 -2.22 -2.12 -5.55
CA ARG A 96 -1.24 -1.20 -6.12
C ARG A 96 -1.16 -1.36 -7.62
N SER A 97 -0.93 -2.59 -8.10
CA SER A 97 -0.80 -2.89 -9.53
C SER A 97 -2.05 -2.49 -10.32
N LEU A 98 -3.25 -2.70 -9.76
CA LEU A 98 -4.50 -2.25 -10.38
C LEU A 98 -4.60 -0.72 -10.46
N ALA A 99 -4.21 -0.01 -9.39
CA ALA A 99 -4.21 1.45 -9.36
C ALA A 99 -3.20 2.03 -10.36
N GLU A 100 -1.97 1.51 -10.39
CA GLU A 100 -0.94 1.90 -11.36
C GLU A 100 -1.43 1.69 -12.79
N SER A 101 -1.95 0.50 -13.12
CA SER A 101 -2.50 0.19 -14.44
C SER A 101 -3.62 1.16 -14.82
N ARG A 102 -4.48 1.52 -13.86
CA ARG A 102 -5.58 2.44 -14.13
C ARG A 102 -5.08 3.86 -14.41
N ILE A 103 -4.09 4.33 -13.66
CA ILE A 103 -3.53 5.66 -13.86
C ILE A 103 -2.76 5.74 -15.18
N THR A 104 -1.98 4.71 -15.54
CA THR A 104 -1.27 4.68 -16.84
C THR A 104 -2.22 4.64 -18.03
N GLU A 105 -3.34 3.91 -17.93
CA GLU A 105 -4.41 3.97 -18.94
C GLU A 105 -4.97 5.37 -19.11
N MET A 106 -5.30 6.06 -18.00
CA MET A 106 -5.83 7.43 -18.08
C MET A 106 -4.81 8.41 -18.66
N LEU A 107 -3.52 8.25 -18.33
CA LEU A 107 -2.45 9.06 -18.90
C LEU A 107 -2.29 8.79 -20.40
N ARG A 108 -2.41 7.54 -20.86
CA ARG A 108 -2.42 7.16 -22.28
C ARG A 108 -3.56 7.84 -23.03
N ASP A 109 -4.76 7.80 -22.48
CA ASP A 109 -5.93 8.44 -23.08
C ASP A 109 -5.78 9.97 -23.15
N ALA A 110 -5.20 10.59 -22.12
CA ALA A 110 -5.04 12.04 -22.04
C ALA A 110 -3.90 12.59 -22.92
N THR A 111 -2.81 11.83 -23.07
CA THR A 111 -1.61 12.27 -23.80
C THR A 111 -1.54 11.75 -25.23
N GLY A 112 -2.22 10.65 -25.53
CA GLY A 112 -2.11 9.93 -26.81
C GLY A 112 -0.79 9.18 -27.00
N VAL A 113 0.07 9.13 -25.98
CA VAL A 113 1.37 8.44 -26.00
C VAL A 113 1.24 7.11 -25.26
N ASP A 114 1.97 6.08 -25.68
CA ASP A 114 2.05 4.79 -24.99
C ASP A 114 3.48 4.48 -24.57
N HIS A 115 3.75 4.55 -23.27
CA HIS A 115 5.03 4.16 -22.67
C HIS A 115 5.03 2.69 -22.18
N GLY A 116 4.02 1.91 -22.55
CA GLY A 116 3.85 0.53 -22.08
C GLY A 116 3.06 0.43 -20.79
N THR A 117 3.23 -0.68 -20.06
CA THR A 117 2.45 -1.00 -18.86
C THR A 117 3.20 -0.74 -17.55
N ASP A 118 4.50 -0.46 -17.62
CA ASP A 118 5.31 -0.23 -16.42
C ASP A 118 5.14 1.21 -15.92
N ALA A 119 4.72 1.37 -14.66
CA ALA A 119 4.55 2.68 -14.05
C ALA A 119 5.85 3.51 -14.04
N GLU A 120 7.02 2.86 -13.89
CA GLU A 120 8.30 3.54 -13.82
C GLU A 120 8.68 4.19 -15.16
N ASP A 121 8.34 3.55 -16.28
CA ASP A 121 8.54 4.11 -17.62
C ASP A 121 7.70 5.38 -17.82
N TRP A 122 6.43 5.37 -17.42
CA TRP A 122 5.56 6.54 -17.44
C TRP A 122 6.10 7.70 -16.59
N ILE A 123 6.54 7.40 -15.36
CA ILE A 123 7.09 8.40 -14.43
C ILE A 123 8.37 9.02 -15.01
N ARG A 124 9.24 8.20 -15.59
CA ARG A 124 10.52 8.63 -16.15
C ARG A 124 10.34 9.50 -17.39
N GLU A 125 9.59 9.05 -18.37
CA GLU A 125 9.47 9.74 -19.67
C GLU A 125 8.75 11.09 -19.53
N LEU A 126 7.63 11.13 -18.78
CA LEU A 126 6.86 12.36 -18.62
C LEU A 126 7.54 13.40 -17.70
N ARG A 127 8.39 12.98 -16.75
CA ARG A 127 9.21 13.93 -15.99
C ARG A 127 10.37 14.51 -16.82
N ASN A 128 11.00 13.69 -17.66
CA ASN A 128 12.13 14.14 -18.48
C ASN A 128 11.71 15.18 -19.54
N HIS A 129 10.47 15.10 -20.05
CA HIS A 129 9.95 16.11 -20.97
C HIS A 129 9.75 17.49 -20.31
N GLU A 130 9.58 17.56 -18.99
CA GLU A 130 9.45 18.84 -18.27
C GLU A 130 10.80 19.56 -18.07
N GLU A 131 11.88 18.82 -17.82
CA GLU A 131 13.22 19.43 -17.64
C GLU A 131 13.72 20.10 -18.92
N THR A 132 13.25 19.65 -20.09
CA THR A 132 13.57 20.27 -21.39
C THR A 132 12.76 21.53 -21.70
N ASP A 133 11.56 21.68 -21.12
CA ASP A 133 10.68 22.83 -21.40
C ASP A 133 10.88 24.01 -20.43
N GLU A 134 11.39 23.78 -19.21
CA GLU A 134 11.73 24.85 -18.25
C GLU A 134 13.16 25.42 -18.45
N GLY A 135 13.93 24.88 -19.40
CA GLY A 135 15.31 25.25 -19.70
C GLY A 135 15.54 26.10 -20.96
N GLY A 136 14.47 26.58 -21.61
CA GLY A 136 14.50 27.31 -22.90
C GLY A 136 14.14 28.79 -22.82
#